data_AF-A0A9D4VBC4-F1
#
_entry.id   AF-A0A9D4VBC4-F1
#
_cell.length_a   1.000
_cell.length_b   1.000
_cell.length_c   1.000
_cell.angle_alpha   90.00
_cell.angle_beta   90.00
_cell.angle_gamma   90.00
#
_symmetry.space_group_name_H-M   'P 1'
#
loop_
_entity.id
_entity.type
_entity.pdbx_description
1 polymer ?
#
loop_
_entity_poly.entity_id
_entity_poly.type
_entity_poly.pdbx_seq_one_letter_code
_entity_poly.pdbx_strand_id
1 'polypeptide(L)'
;MSGGQLHANGCCWGIHYAKKMIHAVLVLNTLGKPRLAKFYYPLRAEKQQDIIRSVYKVLSSRAEHVCNFVEAEIIFGYETKLVYKHFATLYFIFVIDNAESELGVLDLIQVFVESLDRCFKNVCELDIVYNFNKVHTILDEMIIGGQVVETNPLEVIKTAEEVFKQESFADMIAIALKSSGKR
;
A
#
# COMPACT_ATOMS: atom_id res chain seq x y z
N MET A 1 -31.86 41.28 25.38
CA MET A 1 -31.66 41.70 23.98
C MET A 1 -30.26 42.31 23.94
N SER A 2 -29.26 41.79 23.26
CA SER A 2 -29.21 40.96 22.06
C SER A 2 -27.86 40.23 22.04
N GLY A 3 -27.89 38.90 22.01
CA GLY A 3 -26.74 38.09 21.66
C GLY A 3 -26.52 38.18 20.15
N GLY A 4 -25.29 38.48 19.74
CA GLY A 4 -24.84 38.39 18.36
C GLY A 4 -24.00 37.13 18.20
N GLN A 5 -24.57 36.10 17.57
CA GLN A 5 -23.86 34.93 17.07
C GLN A 5 -22.85 35.35 16.00
N LEU A 6 -21.57 35.04 16.22
CA LEU A 6 -20.59 34.97 15.14
C LEU A 6 -20.48 33.50 14.71
N HIS A 7 -20.88 33.28 13.46
CA HIS A 7 -20.80 32.01 12.74
C HIS A 7 -19.41 31.39 12.81
N ALA A 8 -19.35 30.13 13.22
CA ALA A 8 -18.21 29.26 13.05
C ALA A 8 -18.07 28.87 11.56
N ASN A 9 -17.36 29.68 10.79
CA ASN A 9 -16.80 29.24 9.52
C ASN A 9 -15.47 28.56 9.81
N GLY A 10 -15.55 27.28 10.19
CA GLY A 10 -14.41 26.39 10.36
C GLY A 10 -13.69 26.17 9.04
N CYS A 11 -12.63 26.94 8.83
CA CYS A 11 -11.57 26.65 7.88
C CYS A 11 -10.23 26.94 8.57
N CYS A 12 -9.91 26.12 9.58
CA CYS A 12 -8.51 25.93 9.96
C CYS A 12 -7.84 25.14 8.83
N TRP A 13 -7.40 25.85 7.80
CA TRP A 13 -6.33 25.36 6.93
C TRP A 13 -5.05 25.37 7.76
N GLY A 14 -4.94 24.38 8.64
CA GLY A 14 -3.71 24.07 9.34
C GLY A 14 -2.69 23.64 8.30
N ILE A 15 -1.73 24.52 8.04
CA ILE A 15 -0.35 24.22 7.65
C ILE A 15 -0.24 22.95 6.80
N HIS A 16 -0.31 23.10 5.47
CA HIS A 16 0.08 22.08 4.52
C HIS A 16 1.56 21.72 4.75
N TYR A 17 1.84 20.82 5.69
CA TYR A 17 2.95 19.90 5.56
C TYR A 17 2.57 18.99 4.39
N ALA A 18 2.95 19.39 3.17
CA ALA A 18 3.12 18.45 2.08
C ALA A 18 4.25 17.51 2.50
N LYS A 19 3.89 16.53 3.32
CA LYS A 19 4.80 15.56 3.88
C LYS A 19 5.17 14.64 2.72
N LYS A 20 6.47 14.52 2.46
CA LYS A 20 7.05 13.64 1.45
C LYS A 20 6.56 12.21 1.67
N MET A 21 5.76 11.68 0.76
CA MET A 21 5.03 10.44 1.03
C MET A 21 4.75 9.63 -0.24
N ILE A 22 4.95 8.32 -0.09
CA ILE A 22 4.25 7.33 -0.90
C ILE A 22 2.75 7.48 -0.61
N HIS A 23 1.97 7.81 -1.63
CA HIS A 23 0.53 8.02 -1.55
C HIS A 23 -0.24 6.70 -1.52
N ALA A 24 0.18 5.74 -2.33
CA ALA A 24 -0.46 4.44 -2.44
C ALA A 24 0.50 3.36 -2.95
N VAL A 25 0.24 2.12 -2.54
CA VAL A 25 0.85 0.91 -3.09
C VAL A 25 -0.27 0.01 -3.58
N LEU A 26 -0.19 -0.41 -4.84
CA LEU A 26 -1.18 -1.25 -5.49
C LEU A 26 -0.48 -2.46 -6.11
N VAL A 27 -1.11 -3.63 -6.02
CA VAL A 27 -0.74 -4.81 -6.81
C VAL A 27 -1.96 -5.22 -7.60
N LEU A 28 -1.87 -5.14 -8.93
CA LEU A 28 -2.98 -5.44 -9.84
C LEU A 28 -2.60 -6.60 -10.73
N ASN A 29 -3.53 -7.48 -11.06
CA ASN A 29 -3.26 -8.47 -12.10
C ASN A 29 -3.45 -7.90 -13.52
N THR A 30 -3.13 -8.71 -14.53
CA THR A 30 -3.28 -8.34 -15.95
C THR A 30 -4.73 -8.09 -16.38
N LEU A 31 -5.72 -8.41 -15.55
CA LEU A 31 -7.15 -8.12 -15.76
C LEU A 31 -7.65 -6.89 -14.98
N GLY A 32 -6.76 -6.17 -14.29
CA GLY A 32 -7.10 -4.98 -13.50
C GLY A 32 -7.75 -5.26 -12.16
N LYS A 33 -7.75 -6.52 -11.69
CA LYS A 33 -8.24 -6.87 -10.36
C LYS A 33 -7.16 -6.60 -9.30
N PRO A 34 -7.48 -5.84 -8.23
CA PRO A 34 -6.52 -5.60 -7.16
C PRO A 34 -6.29 -6.86 -6.33
N ARG A 35 -5.02 -7.15 -6.08
CA ARG A 35 -4.52 -8.18 -5.14
C ARG A 35 -4.04 -7.55 -3.84
N LEU A 36 -3.57 -6.31 -3.92
CA LEU A 36 -3.28 -5.44 -2.77
C LEU A 36 -3.64 -4.00 -3.16
N ALA A 37 -4.24 -3.27 -2.22
CA ALA A 37 -4.43 -1.83 -2.35
C ALA A 37 -4.28 -1.16 -0.98
N LYS A 38 -3.21 -0.39 -0.80
CA LYS A 38 -2.95 0.39 0.41
C LYS A 38 -2.87 1.86 0.01
N PHE A 39 -3.72 2.68 0.60
CA PHE A 39 -3.68 4.14 0.47
C PHE A 39 -3.26 4.74 1.81
N TYR A 40 -2.25 5.60 1.81
CA TYR A 40 -1.70 6.20 3.02
C TYR A 40 -2.40 7.49 3.46
N TYR A 41 -3.44 7.88 2.74
CA TYR A 41 -4.32 9.00 3.07
C TYR A 41 -5.78 8.56 2.98
N PRO A 42 -6.67 9.14 3.81
CA PRO A 42 -8.07 8.72 3.87
C PRO A 42 -8.77 9.01 2.54
N LEU A 43 -9.35 7.96 1.96
CA LEU A 43 -10.13 8.00 0.73
C LEU A 43 -11.43 7.21 0.90
N ARG A 44 -12.49 7.67 0.25
CA ARG A 44 -13.75 6.90 0.14
C ARG A 44 -13.55 5.69 -0.78
N ALA A 45 -14.26 4.61 -0.51
CA ALA A 45 -14.13 3.36 -1.25
C ALA A 45 -14.41 3.53 -2.76
N GLU A 46 -15.40 4.36 -3.13
CA GLU A 46 -15.72 4.64 -4.53
C GLU A 46 -14.54 5.29 -5.24
N LYS A 47 -13.92 6.29 -4.59
CA LYS A 47 -12.75 6.99 -5.13
C LYS A 47 -11.53 6.07 -5.24
N GLN A 48 -11.33 5.17 -4.29
CA GLN A 48 -10.26 4.15 -4.39
C GLN A 48 -10.45 3.25 -5.62
N GLN A 49 -11.67 2.79 -5.86
CA GLN A 49 -12.00 1.95 -7.03
C GLN A 49 -11.80 2.71 -8.35
N ASP A 50 -12.21 3.97 -8.43
CA ASP A 50 -12.03 4.80 -9.62
C ASP A 50 -10.55 5.05 -9.93
N ILE A 51 -9.74 5.27 -8.89
CA ILE A 51 -8.29 5.38 -9.00
C ILE A 51 -7.69 4.09 -9.53
N ILE A 52 -8.02 2.93 -8.93
CA ILE A 52 -7.50 1.63 -9.37
C ILE A 52 -7.84 1.37 -10.84
N ARG A 53 -9.08 1.66 -11.25
CA ARG A 53 -9.53 1.52 -12.65
C ARG A 53 -8.74 2.43 -13.60
N SER A 54 -8.51 3.68 -13.19
CA SER A 54 -7.76 4.67 -13.98
C SER A 54 -6.29 4.28 -14.12
N VAL A 55 -5.66 3.84 -13.03
CA VAL A 55 -4.28 3.33 -13.03
C VAL A 55 -4.15 2.15 -13.99
N TYR A 56 -5.03 1.14 -13.88
CA TYR A 56 -4.99 -0.02 -14.75
C TYR A 56 -5.17 0.35 -16.24
N LYS A 57 -6.11 1.26 -16.55
CA LYS A 57 -6.33 1.72 -17.93
C LYS A 57 -5.04 2.28 -18.53
N VAL A 58 -4.32 3.13 -17.79
CA VAL A 58 -3.05 3.70 -18.23
C VAL A 58 -2.01 2.60 -18.46
N LEU A 59 -1.82 1.68 -17.50
CA LEU A 59 -0.81 0.62 -17.60
C LEU A 59 -1.10 -0.40 -18.71
N SER A 60 -2.36 -0.81 -18.87
CA SER A 60 -2.79 -1.80 -19.88
C SER A 60 -2.56 -1.37 -21.33
N SER A 61 -2.51 -0.05 -21.57
CA SER A 61 -2.27 0.52 -22.91
C SER A 61 -0.79 0.71 -23.26
N ARG A 62 0.12 0.46 -22.31
CA ARG A 62 1.56 0.70 -22.49
C ARG A 62 2.25 -0.52 -23.08
N ALA A 63 3.20 -0.28 -23.98
CA ALA A 63 4.07 -1.33 -24.52
C ALA A 63 5.09 -1.82 -23.47
N GLU A 64 5.59 -3.05 -23.60
CA GLU A 64 6.44 -3.68 -22.57
C GLU A 64 7.82 -3.02 -22.39
N HIS A 65 8.34 -2.30 -23.38
CA HIS A 65 9.69 -1.71 -23.37
C HIS A 65 9.73 -0.21 -23.06
N VAL A 66 8.63 0.35 -22.54
CA VAL A 66 8.59 1.76 -22.14
C VAL A 66 9.13 1.95 -20.72
N CYS A 67 9.36 3.21 -20.33
CA CYS A 67 9.84 3.52 -18.99
C CYS A 67 8.87 3.06 -17.88
N ASN A 68 9.42 2.79 -16.71
CA ASN A 68 8.69 2.37 -15.50
C ASN A 68 8.01 3.55 -14.77
N PHE A 69 8.05 4.75 -15.34
CA PHE A 69 7.57 5.98 -14.72
C PHE A 69 6.45 6.58 -15.55
N VAL A 70 5.40 7.05 -14.87
CA VAL A 70 4.22 7.63 -15.50
C VAL A 70 3.78 8.84 -14.70
N GLU A 71 3.54 9.95 -15.38
CA GLU A 71 2.91 11.11 -14.74
C GLU A 71 1.48 10.74 -14.32
N ALA A 72 1.17 10.96 -13.05
CA ALA A 72 -0.08 10.54 -12.42
C ALA A 72 -0.98 11.71 -12.02
N GLU A 73 -0.64 12.93 -12.46
CA GLU A 73 -1.27 14.16 -12.02
C GLU A 73 -2.79 14.18 -12.21
N ILE A 74 -3.27 13.60 -13.31
CA ILE A 74 -4.69 13.53 -13.64
C ILE A 74 -5.46 12.63 -12.66
N ILE A 75 -4.80 11.60 -12.12
CA ILE A 75 -5.44 10.57 -11.29
C ILE A 75 -5.33 10.93 -9.80
N PHE A 76 -4.16 11.42 -9.36
CA PHE A 76 -3.84 11.63 -7.96
C PHE A 76 -3.66 13.10 -7.56
N GLY A 77 -3.64 14.03 -8.53
CA GLY A 77 -3.43 15.46 -8.30
C GLY A 77 -2.00 15.90 -8.62
N TYR A 78 -1.76 17.20 -8.54
CA TYR A 78 -0.50 17.85 -8.95
C TYR A 78 0.74 17.22 -8.29
N GLU A 79 1.84 17.14 -9.03
CA GLU A 79 3.15 16.62 -8.57
C GLU A 79 3.16 15.16 -8.11
N THR A 80 2.31 14.32 -8.72
CA THR A 80 2.30 12.88 -8.45
C THR A 80 2.78 12.07 -9.64
N LYS A 81 3.59 11.07 -9.32
CA LYS A 81 4.15 10.12 -10.27
C LYS A 81 3.81 8.70 -9.86
N LEU A 82 3.72 7.85 -10.87
CA LEU A 82 3.47 6.43 -10.73
C LEU A 82 4.72 5.69 -11.18
N VAL A 83 5.29 4.91 -10.26
CA VAL A 83 6.39 3.98 -10.52
C VAL A 83 5.82 2.58 -10.53
N TYR A 84 6.08 1.80 -11.59
CA TYR A 84 5.58 0.44 -11.68
C TYR A 84 6.60 -0.54 -12.24
N LYS A 85 6.41 -1.82 -11.93
CA LYS A 85 7.12 -2.92 -12.56
C LYS A 85 6.19 -4.12 -12.75
N HIS A 86 6.30 -4.78 -13.89
CA HIS A 86 5.52 -5.96 -14.22
C HIS A 86 6.32 -7.23 -13.88
N PHE A 87 5.75 -8.11 -13.08
CA PHE A 87 6.31 -9.40 -12.70
C PHE A 87 5.29 -10.50 -13.00
N ALA A 88 5.62 -11.40 -13.92
CA ALA A 88 4.74 -12.49 -14.35
C ALA A 88 3.33 -12.00 -14.75
N THR A 89 2.34 -12.16 -13.87
CA THR A 89 0.93 -11.79 -14.10
C THR A 89 0.48 -10.57 -13.28
N LEU A 90 1.41 -9.90 -12.58
CA LEU A 90 1.13 -8.83 -11.64
C LEU A 90 1.89 -7.54 -11.98
N TYR A 91 1.19 -6.42 -11.95
CA TYR A 91 1.75 -5.09 -11.87
C TYR A 91 1.92 -4.71 -10.40
N PHE A 92 3.13 -4.31 -10.02
CA PHE A 92 3.42 -3.69 -8.74
C PHE A 92 3.56 -2.19 -8.98
N ILE A 93 2.77 -1.39 -8.27
CA ILE A 93 2.62 0.04 -8.52
C ILE A 93 2.77 0.81 -7.21
N PHE A 94 3.62 1.84 -7.25
CA PHE A 94 3.81 2.79 -6.19
C PHE A 94 3.46 4.18 -6.74
N VAL A 95 2.66 4.92 -5.99
CA VAL A 95 2.29 6.29 -6.31
C VAL A 95 3.02 7.19 -5.33
N ILE A 96 3.82 8.10 -5.86
CA ILE A 96 4.75 8.93 -5.10
C ILE A 96 4.58 10.39 -5.47
N ASP A 97 5.01 11.27 -4.59
CA ASP A 97 5.18 12.68 -4.92
C ASP A 97 6.51 12.93 -5.64
N ASN A 98 6.70 14.15 -6.11
CA ASN A 98 7.95 14.60 -6.74
C ASN A 98 9.15 14.71 -5.79
N ALA A 99 8.97 14.48 -4.49
CA ALA A 99 10.06 14.56 -3.53
C ALA A 99 10.79 13.21 -3.36
N GLU A 100 10.14 12.10 -3.72
CA GLU A 100 10.74 10.78 -3.76
C GLU A 100 11.46 10.51 -5.09
N SER A 101 12.55 9.74 -5.04
CA SER A 101 13.28 9.32 -6.24
C SER A 101 12.57 8.16 -6.92
N GLU A 102 12.26 8.31 -8.22
CA GLU A 102 11.56 7.26 -8.96
C GLU A 102 12.40 5.97 -9.04
N LEU A 103 13.73 6.10 -9.13
CA LEU A 103 14.66 4.96 -9.12
C LEU A 103 14.73 4.29 -7.75
N GLY A 104 14.76 5.07 -6.67
CA GLY A 104 14.75 4.52 -5.31
C GLY A 104 13.47 3.73 -5.01
N VAL A 105 12.34 4.22 -5.51
CA VAL A 105 11.04 3.53 -5.40
C VAL A 105 10.99 2.28 -6.29
N LEU A 106 11.61 2.32 -7.47
CA LEU A 106 11.73 1.15 -8.34
C LEU A 106 12.57 0.04 -7.69
N ASP A 107 13.61 0.39 -6.94
CA ASP A 107 14.40 -0.55 -6.14
C ASP A 107 13.61 -1.06 -4.94
N LEU A 108 12.83 -0.20 -4.28
CA LEU A 108 11.92 -0.61 -3.20
C LEU A 108 10.88 -1.64 -3.67
N ILE A 109 10.35 -1.49 -4.89
CA ILE A 109 9.47 -2.50 -5.51
C ILE A 109 10.18 -3.85 -5.62
N GLN A 110 11.47 -3.86 -5.97
CA GLN A 110 12.25 -5.10 -6.06
C GLN A 110 12.45 -5.75 -4.70
N VAL A 111 12.81 -4.95 -3.69
CA VAL A 111 12.91 -5.42 -2.29
C VAL A 111 11.59 -6.01 -1.81
N PHE A 112 10.45 -5.38 -2.16
CA PHE A 112 9.14 -5.89 -1.78
C PHE A 112 8.85 -7.25 -2.43
N VAL A 113 9.08 -7.38 -3.73
CA VAL A 113 8.90 -8.66 -4.44
C VAL A 113 9.87 -9.74 -3.93
N GLU A 114 11.11 -9.39 -3.63
CA GLU A 114 12.10 -10.31 -3.03
C GLU A 114 11.67 -10.77 -1.63
N SER A 115 11.12 -9.86 -0.82
CA SER A 115 10.60 -10.18 0.51
C SER A 115 9.43 -11.16 0.40
N LEU A 116 8.52 -10.97 -0.55
CA LEU A 116 7.44 -11.90 -0.84
C LEU A 116 7.97 -13.27 -1.31
N ASP A 117 8.90 -13.28 -2.26
CA ASP A 117 9.43 -14.52 -2.84
C ASP A 117 10.11 -15.41 -1.79
N ARG A 118 10.90 -14.80 -0.89
CA ARG A 118 11.52 -15.51 0.24
C ARG A 118 10.50 -16.00 1.25
N CYS A 119 9.49 -15.19 1.55
CA CYS A 119 8.48 -15.51 2.56
C CYS A 119 7.55 -16.66 2.12
N PHE A 120 7.27 -16.77 0.81
CA PHE A 120 6.41 -17.81 0.24
C PHE A 120 7.16 -18.96 -0.45
N LYS A 121 8.49 -18.84 -0.62
CA LYS A 121 9.36 -19.82 -1.31
C LYS A 121 8.91 -20.07 -2.75
N ASN A 122 9.19 -19.12 -3.64
CA ASN A 122 8.68 -19.04 -5.01
C ASN A 122 7.23 -18.55 -5.07
N VAL A 123 7.05 -17.28 -4.73
CA VAL A 123 5.71 -16.66 -4.64
C VAL A 123 4.99 -16.70 -5.99
N CYS A 124 3.70 -17.05 -5.95
CA CYS A 124 2.80 -16.89 -7.09
C CYS A 124 1.64 -15.95 -6.77
N GLU A 125 0.90 -15.50 -7.79
CA GLU A 125 -0.28 -14.63 -7.60
C GLU A 125 -1.29 -15.23 -6.61
N LEU A 126 -1.45 -16.55 -6.63
CA LEU A 126 -2.41 -17.24 -5.78
C LEU A 126 -2.02 -17.17 -4.29
N ASP A 127 -0.73 -17.19 -3.98
CA ASP A 127 -0.23 -17.03 -2.61
C ASP A 127 -0.56 -15.65 -2.05
N ILE A 128 -0.42 -14.61 -2.88
CA ILE A 128 -0.78 -13.23 -2.52
C ILE A 128 -2.29 -13.12 -2.26
N VAL A 129 -3.11 -13.79 -3.08
CA VAL A 129 -4.57 -13.80 -2.91
C VAL A 129 -4.99 -14.50 -1.62
N TYR A 130 -4.46 -15.69 -1.34
CA TYR A 130 -4.84 -16.45 -0.15
C TYR A 130 -4.26 -15.88 1.14
N ASN A 131 -3.08 -15.27 1.09
CA ASN A 131 -2.38 -14.75 2.25
C ASN A 131 -2.34 -13.22 2.24
N PHE A 132 -3.43 -12.55 1.85
CA PHE A 132 -3.48 -11.09 1.72
C PHE A 132 -3.09 -10.35 3.02
N ASN A 133 -3.52 -10.84 4.19
CA ASN A 133 -3.08 -10.31 5.48
C ASN A 133 -1.57 -10.36 5.63
N LYS A 134 -0.96 -11.48 5.21
CA LYS A 134 0.49 -11.66 5.29
C LYS A 134 1.26 -10.69 4.42
N VAL A 135 0.76 -10.46 3.21
CA VAL A 135 1.32 -9.49 2.27
C VAL A 135 1.18 -8.06 2.83
N HIS A 136 0.04 -7.74 3.47
CA HIS A 136 -0.15 -6.44 4.12
C HIS A 136 0.83 -6.22 5.28
N THR A 137 1.06 -7.22 6.15
CA THR A 137 2.06 -7.12 7.22
C THR A 137 3.45 -6.90 6.65
N ILE A 138 3.87 -7.66 5.64
CA ILE A 138 5.17 -7.47 4.99
C ILE A 138 5.30 -6.05 4.44
N LEU A 139 4.26 -5.52 3.80
CA LEU A 139 4.26 -4.14 3.32
C LEU A 139 4.33 -3.11 4.45
N ASP A 140 3.61 -3.36 5.55
CA ASP A 140 3.57 -2.46 6.71
C ASP A 140 4.92 -2.45 7.47
N GLU A 141 5.70 -3.53 7.44
CA GLU A 141 7.09 -3.55 7.92
C GLU A 141 8.04 -2.72 7.04
N MET A 142 7.71 -2.53 5.76
CA MET A 142 8.53 -1.74 4.83
C MET A 142 8.14 -0.26 4.82
N ILE A 143 6.85 0.05 4.93
CA ILE A 143 6.31 1.39 4.71
C ILE A 143 5.23 1.71 5.75
N ILE A 144 5.47 2.74 6.55
CA ILE A 144 4.54 3.19 7.59
C ILE A 144 4.12 4.63 7.29
N GLY A 145 2.81 4.83 7.13
CA GLY A 145 2.24 6.16 6.87
C GLY A 145 2.89 6.83 5.66
N GLY A 146 3.13 6.07 4.58
CA GLY A 146 3.73 6.59 3.34
C GLY A 146 5.23 6.85 3.42
N GLN A 147 5.92 6.48 4.50
CA GLN A 147 7.37 6.62 4.63
C GLN A 147 8.04 5.25 4.65
N VAL A 148 9.15 5.13 3.94
CA VAL A 148 9.96 3.91 3.93
C VAL A 148 10.69 3.80 5.27
N VAL A 149 10.50 2.69 5.97
CA VAL A 149 11.09 2.44 7.29
C VAL A 149 12.16 1.35 7.25
N GLU A 150 12.01 0.37 6.37
CA GLU A 150 12.95 -0.75 6.22
C GLU A 150 13.09 -1.12 4.75
N THR A 151 14.33 -1.39 4.34
CA THR A 151 14.68 -1.79 2.97
C THR A 151 15.49 -3.09 2.93
N ASN A 152 15.87 -3.65 4.08
CA ASN A 152 16.51 -4.94 4.16
C ASN A 152 15.45 -6.07 4.18
N PRO A 153 15.34 -6.89 3.11
CA PRO A 153 14.35 -7.96 3.05
C PRO A 153 14.49 -8.99 4.18
N LEU A 154 15.69 -9.20 4.73
CA LEU A 154 15.90 -10.14 5.83
C LEU A 154 15.27 -9.66 7.13
N GLU A 155 15.40 -8.37 7.46
CA GLU A 155 14.79 -7.80 8.67
C GLU A 155 13.27 -7.70 8.50
N VAL A 156 12.78 -7.29 7.33
CA VAL A 156 11.34 -7.26 7.00
C VAL A 156 10.70 -8.63 7.25
N ILE A 157 11.28 -9.70 6.70
CA ILE A 157 10.73 -11.05 6.83
C ILE A 157 10.76 -11.51 8.29
N LYS A 158 11.87 -11.26 8.99
CA LYS A 158 12.03 -11.65 10.39
C LYS A 158 10.96 -11.01 11.27
N THR A 159 10.78 -9.70 11.17
CA THR A 159 9.76 -8.99 11.97
C THR A 159 8.35 -9.42 11.58
N ALA A 160 8.06 -9.57 10.29
CA ALA A 160 6.77 -10.07 9.82
C ALA A 160 6.46 -11.47 10.39
N GLU A 161 7.41 -12.40 10.41
CA GLU A 161 7.25 -13.73 11.00
C GLU A 161 7.01 -13.69 12.51
N GLU A 162 7.64 -12.76 13.23
CA GLU A 162 7.40 -12.55 14.66
C GLU A 162 5.96 -12.06 14.91
N VAL A 163 5.46 -11.15 14.08
CA VAL A 163 4.07 -10.67 14.14
C VAL A 163 3.08 -11.84 13.94
N PHE A 164 3.28 -12.71 12.94
CA PHE A 164 2.39 -13.88 12.74
C PHE A 164 2.41 -14.85 13.92
N LYS A 165 3.59 -15.07 14.52
CA LYS A 165 3.69 -15.93 15.71
C LYS A 165 2.90 -15.34 16.88
N GLN A 166 2.99 -14.03 17.10
CA GLN A 166 2.27 -13.36 18.16
C GLN A 166 0.75 -13.37 17.94
N GLU A 167 0.27 -13.12 16.73
CA GLU A 167 -1.16 -13.20 16.39
C GLU A 167 -1.71 -14.60 16.65
N SER A 168 -1.00 -15.65 16.21
CA SER A 168 -1.42 -17.04 16.45
C SER A 168 -1.49 -17.39 17.94
N PHE A 169 -0.59 -16.84 18.75
CA PHE A 169 -0.59 -17.05 20.20
C PHE A 169 -1.76 -16.32 20.87
N ALA A 170 -2.06 -15.09 20.44
CA ALA A 170 -3.20 -14.32 20.93
C ALA A 170 -4.53 -15.02 20.61
N ASP A 171 -4.67 -15.58 19.41
CA ASP A 171 -5.85 -16.33 19.00
C ASP A 171 -6.04 -17.61 19.84
N MET A 172 -4.95 -18.35 20.09
CA MET A 172 -4.99 -19.53 20.97
C MET A 172 -5.45 -19.16 22.39
N ILE A 173 -4.95 -18.07 22.95
CA ILE A 173 -5.37 -17.56 24.27
C ILE A 173 -6.85 -17.17 24.26
N ALA A 174 -7.29 -16.42 23.23
CA ALA A 174 -8.68 -15.99 23.13
C ALA A 174 -9.66 -17.18 23.06
N ILE A 175 -9.28 -18.26 22.37
CA ILE A 175 -10.06 -19.50 22.32
C ILE A 175 -10.11 -20.17 23.70
N ALA A 176 -8.98 -20.27 24.40
CA ALA A 176 -8.90 -20.88 25.73
C ALA A 176 -9.71 -20.12 26.80
N LEU A 177 -9.76 -18.79 26.72
CA LEU A 177 -10.58 -17.96 27.62
C LEU A 177 -12.08 -18.11 27.32
N LYS A 178 -12.46 -18.19 26.04
CA LYS A 178 -13.87 -18.42 25.63
C LYS A 178 -14.39 -19.80 26.04
N SER A 179 -13.55 -20.83 26.07
CA SER A 179 -13.96 -22.17 26.53
C SER A 179 -14.12 -22.26 28.05
N SER A 180 -13.47 -21.37 28.81
CA SER A 180 -13.51 -21.35 30.27
C SER A 180 -14.69 -20.55 30.85
N GLY A 181 -15.25 -19.59 30.11
CA GLY A 181 -16.38 -18.74 30.53
C GLY A 181 -17.79 -19.32 30.32
N LYS A 182 -17.91 -20.62 30.04
CA LYS A 182 -19.18 -21.31 29.73
C LYS A 182 -19.68 -22.26 30.82
N ARG A 183 -19.25 -22.06 32.08
CA ARG A 183 -19.79 -22.78 33.25
C ARG A 183 -20.66 -21.88 34.10
#